data_AF-A0A7Z0WIT9-F1
#
_entry.id   AF-A0A7Z0WIT9-F1
#
_cell.length_a   1.000
_cell.length_b   1.000
_cell.length_c   1.000
_cell.angle_alpha   90.00
_cell.angle_beta   90.00
_cell.angle_gamma   90.00
#
_symmetry.space_group_name_H-M   'P 1'
#
loop_
_entity.id
_entity.type
_entity.pdbx_description
1 polymer ?
#
loop_
_entity_poly.entity_id
_entity_poly.type
_entity_poly.pdbx_seq_one_letter_code
_entity_poly.pdbx_strand_id
1 'polypeptide(L)' 'MRSIRPTFTESDFRKATVSQPNQSCVEIARRSGWAEVRDSKTAFGAANDHRIALADPEPFLTAVRADRFGRRGSSS' A
#
# COMPACT_ATOMS: atom_id res chain seq x y z
N MET A 1 -8.81 -17.39 -10.01
CA MET A 1 -7.74 -18.13 -9.30
C MET A 1 -7.49 -17.45 -7.95
N ARG A 2 -7.49 -18.19 -6.85
CA ARG A 2 -7.17 -17.64 -5.53
C ARG A 2 -5.65 -17.52 -5.44
N SER A 3 -5.11 -16.33 -5.70
CA SER A 3 -3.67 -16.07 -5.61
C SER A 3 -3.22 -16.25 -4.15
N ILE A 4 -2.18 -17.03 -3.90
CA ILE A 4 -1.60 -17.19 -2.56
C ILE A 4 -0.83 -15.92 -2.24
N ARG A 5 -0.99 -15.38 -1.04
CA ARG A 5 -0.23 -14.21 -0.59
C ARG A 5 1.27 -14.55 -0.59
N PRO A 6 2.09 -13.85 -1.40
CA PRO A 6 3.53 -14.06 -1.37
C PRO A 6 4.11 -13.60 -0.04
N THR A 7 5.17 -14.25 0.42
CA THR A 7 6.01 -13.69 1.49
C THR A 7 6.91 -12.63 0.89
N PHE A 8 6.79 -11.39 1.38
CA PHE A 8 7.68 -10.28 1.02
C PHE A 8 8.84 -10.19 2.00
N THR A 9 10.02 -9.97 1.45
CA THR A 9 11.28 -9.67 2.14
C THR A 9 11.46 -8.17 2.27
N GLU A 10 12.37 -7.72 3.13
CA GLU A 10 12.67 -6.30 3.30
C GLU A 10 13.07 -5.63 1.98
N SER A 11 13.84 -6.31 1.12
CA SER A 11 14.26 -5.79 -0.18
C SER A 11 13.13 -5.56 -1.19
N ASP A 12 11.97 -6.18 -0.98
CA ASP A 12 10.80 -5.97 -1.83
C ASP A 12 10.11 -4.62 -1.54
N PHE A 13 10.33 -4.05 -0.35
CA PHE A 13 9.69 -2.83 0.10
C PHE A 13 10.42 -1.59 -0.42
N ARG A 14 9.66 -0.66 -0.99
CA ARG A 14 10.14 0.64 -1.46
C ARG A 14 9.33 1.75 -0.80
N LYS A 15 10.03 2.79 -0.35
CA LYS A 15 9.40 4.01 0.17
C LYS A 15 8.50 4.61 -0.91
N ALA A 16 7.27 4.98 -0.52
CA ALA A 16 6.35 5.62 -1.44
C ALA A 16 6.84 7.03 -1.81
N THR A 17 6.80 7.42 -3.08
CA THR A 17 7.30 8.74 -3.55
C THR A 17 6.46 9.93 -3.12
N VAL A 18 5.17 9.71 -2.83
CA VAL A 18 4.25 10.76 -2.30
C VAL A 18 4.47 11.01 -0.81
N SER A 19 5.35 10.24 -0.19
CA SER A 19 5.69 10.36 1.23
C SER A 19 6.59 11.59 1.44
N GLN A 20 6.05 12.67 2.03
CA GLN A 20 6.78 13.91 2.38
C GLN A 20 7.49 13.80 3.75
N PRO A 21 8.58 14.56 4.02
CA PRO A 21 9.53 14.30 5.12
C PRO A 21 8.97 14.20 6.55
N ASN A 22 7.75 14.66 6.82
CA ASN A 22 7.10 14.53 8.14
C ASN A 22 5.81 13.67 8.13
N GLN A 23 5.47 13.08 6.98
CA GLN A 23 4.28 12.23 6.75
C GLN A 23 4.68 10.89 6.09
N SER A 24 5.98 10.61 6.01
CA SER A 24 6.58 9.46 5.30
C SER A 24 6.61 8.18 6.10
N CYS A 25 5.43 7.68 6.47
CA CYS A 25 5.37 6.48 7.29
C CYS A 25 5.29 5.19 6.48
N VAL A 26 5.12 5.19 5.15
CA VAL A 26 4.80 3.93 4.45
C VAL A 26 5.83 3.44 3.43
N GLU A 27 6.05 2.14 3.46
CA GLU A 27 6.74 1.35 2.44
C GLU A 27 5.74 0.42 1.75
N ILE A 28 5.95 0.20 0.45
CA ILE A 28 5.07 -0.63 -0.37
C ILE A 28 5.89 -1.70 -1.09
N ALA A 29 5.41 -2.94 -1.05
CA ALA A 29 5.89 -4.05 -1.88
C ALA A 29 4.77 -4.54 -2.80
N ARG A 30 5.09 -4.94 -4.03
CA ARG A 30 4.11 -5.43 -5.02
C ARG A 30 4.66 -6.64 -5.78
N ARG A 31 3.92 -7.74 -5.83
CA ARG A 31 4.27 -8.96 -6.60
C ARG A 31 3.05 -9.85 -6.79
N SER A 32 2.94 -10.48 -7.96
CA SER A 32 1.93 -11.53 -8.25
C SER A 32 0.48 -11.16 -7.88
N GLY A 33 0.07 -9.93 -8.18
CA GLY A 33 -1.28 -9.44 -7.88
C GLY A 33 -1.52 -9.10 -6.41
N TRP A 34 -0.48 -9.00 -5.59
CA TRP A 34 -0.55 -8.55 -4.20
C TRP A 34 0.21 -7.25 -4.01
N ALA A 35 -0.31 -6.42 -3.10
CA ALA A 35 0.42 -5.30 -2.54
C ALA A 35 0.45 -5.41 -1.01
N GLU A 36 1.59 -5.10 -0.40
CA GLU A 36 1.70 -4.92 1.04
C GLU A 36 2.15 -3.50 1.36
N VAL A 37 1.50 -2.91 2.37
CA VAL A 37 1.85 -1.61 2.93
C VAL A 37 2.28 -1.83 4.38
N ARG A 38 3.42 -1.26 4.76
CA ARG A 38 3.94 -1.33 6.13
C ARG A 38 4.37 0.04 6.64
N ASP A 39 4.44 0.19 7.96
CA ASP A 39 5.09 1.35 8.56
C ASP A 39 6.61 1.21 8.42
N SER A 40 7.17 2.15 7.68
CA SER A 40 8.56 2.27 7.34
C SER A 40 9.43 2.89 8.46
N LYS A 41 8.81 3.32 9.56
CA LYS A 41 9.49 3.72 10.81
C LYS A 41 9.72 2.52 11.74
N THR A 42 9.00 1.43 11.52
CA THR A 42 9.17 0.20 12.29
C THR A 42 10.26 -0.65 11.65
N ALA A 43 11.12 -1.26 12.47
CA ALA A 43 12.12 -2.21 11.98
C ALA A 43 11.44 -3.42 11.32
N PHE A 44 11.98 -3.90 10.21
CA PHE A 44 11.39 -5.04 9.49
C PHE A 44 11.33 -6.28 10.37
N GLY A 45 10.16 -6.91 10.46
CA GLY A 45 9.95 -8.13 11.25
C GLY A 45 9.87 -7.92 12.77
N ALA A 46 9.92 -6.67 13.25
CA ALA A 46 9.65 -6.39 14.66
C ALA A 46 8.22 -6.81 15.05
N ALA A 47 7.98 -7.05 16.34
CA ALA A 47 6.67 -7.48 16.82
C ALA A 47 5.52 -6.51 16.49
N ASN A 48 5.84 -5.22 16.31
CA ASN A 48 4.92 -4.15 15.92
C ASN A 48 4.99 -3.79 14.42
N ASP A 49 5.65 -4.60 13.58
CA ASP A 49 5.70 -4.43 12.12
C ASP A 49 4.39 -4.89 11.49
N HIS A 50 3.31 -4.14 11.74
CA HIS A 50 2.00 -4.42 11.20
C HIS A 50 1.95 -4.11 9.70
N ARG A 51 1.34 -5.02 8.93
CA ARG A 51 1.26 -4.93 7.47
C ARG A 51 -0.18 -5.06 7.00
N ILE A 52 -0.56 -4.20 6.06
CA ILE A 52 -1.84 -4.28 5.35
C ILE A 52 -1.58 -4.96 4.01
N ALA A 53 -2.25 -6.08 3.76
CA ALA A 53 -2.14 -6.83 2.50
C ALA A 53 -3.40 -6.65 1.66
N LEU A 54 -3.22 -6.24 0.40
CA LEU A 54 -4.28 -6.14 -0.60
C LEU A 54 -4.08 -7.20 -1.67
N ALA A 55 -5.10 -8.04 -1.85
CA ALA A 55 -5.22 -8.92 -3.01
C ALA A 55 -5.84 -8.13 -4.16
N ASP A 56 -5.28 -8.30 -5.36
CA ASP A 56 -5.71 -7.68 -6.61
C ASP A 56 -6.00 -6.17 -6.47
N PRO A 57 -4.98 -5.35 -6.18
CA PRO A 57 -5.19 -3.92 -5.90
C PRO A 57 -5.49 -3.08 -7.15
N GLU A 58 -5.32 -3.61 -8.37
CA GLU A 58 -5.41 -2.80 -9.60
C GLU A 58 -6.76 -2.10 -9.82
N PRO A 59 -7.93 -2.74 -9.58
CA PRO A 59 -9.22 -2.05 -9.71
C PRO A 59 -9.35 -0.86 -8.75
N PHE A 60 -8.91 -1.04 -7.51
CA PHE A 60 -8.90 0.02 -6.50
C PHE A 60 -7.95 1.16 -6.91
N LEU A 61 -6.71 0.83 -7.28
CA LEU A 61 -5.71 1.82 -7.71
C LEU A 61 -6.16 2.58 -8.96
N THR A 62 -6.82 1.90 -9.89
CA THR A 62 -7.41 2.52 -11.09
C THR A 62 -8.49 3.53 -10.71
N ALA A 63 -9.39 3.16 -9.79
CA ALA A 63 -10.43 4.05 -9.30
C ALA A 63 -9.85 5.26 -8.53
N VAL A 64 -8.81 5.06 -7.70
CA VAL A 64 -8.12 6.15 -7.00
C VAL A 64 -7.44 7.12 -7.99
N ARG A 65 -6.70 6.59 -8.98
CA ARG A 65 -6.04 7.43 -10.01
C ARG A 65 -7.03 8.20 -10.87
N ALA A 66 -8.23 7.66 -11.06
CA ALA A 66 -9.33 8.32 -11.77
C ALA A 66 -10.14 9.29 -10.87
N ASP A 67 -9.68 9.57 -9.65
CA ASP A 67 -10.36 10.40 -8.64
C ASP A 67 -11.81 9.98 -8.34
N ARG A 68 -12.13 8.69 -8.52
CA ARG A 68 -13.51 8.18 -8.30
C ARG A 68 -13.94 8.14 -6.84
N PHE A 69 -13.03 8.46 -5.93
CA PHE A 69 -13.30 8.58 -4.49
C PHE A 69 -13.21 10.04 -4.00
N GLY A 70 -13.02 11.01 -4.91
CA GLY A 70 -13.07 12.44 -4.62
C GLY A 70 -14.46 12.88 -4.14
N ARG A 71 -14.49 13.83 -3.19
CA ARG A 71 -15.64 14.23 -2.36
C ARG A 71 -16.98 14.27 -3.11
N ARG A 72 -18.00 13.55 -2.61
CA ARG A 72 -19.39 13.98 -2.81
C ARG A 72 -19.58 15.32 -2.08
N GLY A 73 -19.50 16.42 -2.81
CA GLY A 73 -19.72 17.73 -2.25
C GLY A 73 -19.83 18.78 -3.34
N SER A 74 -21.01 18.87 -3.95
CA SER A 74 -21.59 20.09 -4.55
C SER A 74 -23.01 19.73 -5.03
N SER A 75 -23.97 19.71 -4.11
CA SER A 75 -25.36 19.98 -4.48
C SER A 75 -25.54 21.48 -4.25
N SER A 76 -25.95 22.16 -5.32
CA SER A 76 -26.22 23.60 -5.42
C SER A 76 -27.23 24.13 -4.41
#